data_AF-F2SRN5-F1
#
_entry.id   AF-F2SRN5-F1
#
_cell.length_a   1.000
_cell.length_b   1.000
_cell.length_c   1.000
_cell.angle_alpha   90.00
_cell.angle_beta   90.00
_cell.angle_gamma   90.00
#
_symmetry.space_group_name_H-M   'P 1'
#
loop_
_entity.id
_entity.type
_entity.pdbx_description
1 polymer ?
#
loop_
_entity_poly.entity_id
_entity_poly.type
_entity_poly.pdbx_seq_one_letter_code
_entity_poly.pdbx_strand_id
1 'polypeptide(L)'
;MSTTSLEEVTNESFQSSQRRLSRLTLGSENDVSKAAEGPQAKLDMNGDADIFSHPVDHFIHSGTSLCFGMLLLFISMVPPALNRILYIIGFRGDRSRGLRLLWQASQSHTLTGAISALTLLAFYNSFVRAADILPDPVDGNVDDIEGYPMSRLESLLADMRNRFPHSQLWVLEESRMRGANREVEEALRLIRNGKKSPLKQVQALHVFERSIDAMHLHQYELCAESFIEVN
;
A
#
# COMPACT_ATOMS: atom_id res chain seq x y z
N MET A 1 13.80 -67.23 -32.30
CA MET A 1 14.42 -66.71 -31.07
C MET A 1 14.57 -65.22 -31.29
N SER A 2 13.51 -64.46 -31.02
CA SER A 2 13.37 -63.06 -31.42
C SER A 2 13.61 -62.19 -30.19
N THR A 3 14.74 -61.50 -30.18
CA THR A 3 15.15 -60.55 -29.15
C THR A 3 14.43 -59.23 -29.40
N THR A 4 13.29 -59.03 -28.77
CA THR A 4 12.64 -57.70 -28.72
C THR A 4 13.49 -56.83 -27.79
N SER A 5 14.20 -55.86 -28.36
CA SER A 5 15.13 -54.98 -27.67
C SER A 5 14.40 -54.07 -26.68
N LEU A 6 14.87 -54.06 -25.42
CA LEU A 6 14.45 -53.17 -24.31
C LEU A 6 14.50 -51.66 -24.64
N GLU A 7 15.10 -51.28 -25.76
CA GLU A 7 15.18 -49.91 -26.27
C GLU A 7 13.88 -49.44 -26.97
N GLU A 8 13.06 -50.34 -27.52
CA GLU A 8 11.79 -49.94 -28.16
C GLU A 8 10.71 -49.58 -27.13
N VAL A 9 10.63 -50.33 -26.02
CA VAL A 9 9.63 -50.11 -24.96
C VAL A 9 9.88 -48.81 -24.19
N THR A 10 11.14 -48.38 -24.06
CA THR A 10 11.51 -47.13 -23.38
C THR A 10 11.25 -45.89 -24.26
N ASN A 11 11.37 -46.02 -25.57
CA ASN A 11 11.15 -44.91 -26.50
C ASN A 11 9.66 -44.57 -26.69
N GLU A 12 8.77 -45.58 -26.70
CA GLU A 12 7.32 -45.37 -26.75
C GLU A 12 6.77 -44.71 -25.48
N SER A 13 7.30 -45.09 -24.31
CA SER A 13 6.98 -44.49 -23.02
C SER A 13 7.33 -42.99 -22.97
N PHE A 14 8.50 -42.63 -23.52
CA PHE A 14 8.96 -41.25 -23.58
C PHE A 14 8.13 -40.38 -24.55
N GLN A 15 7.78 -40.91 -25.73
CA GLN A 15 6.89 -40.21 -26.68
C GLN A 15 5.47 -40.04 -26.14
N SER A 16 4.93 -41.03 -25.41
CA SER A 16 3.61 -40.92 -24.78
C SER A 16 3.57 -39.82 -23.69
N SER A 17 4.68 -39.67 -22.97
CA SER A 17 4.85 -38.64 -21.93
C SER A 17 5.01 -37.24 -22.54
N GLN A 18 5.75 -37.09 -23.65
CA GLN A 18 5.82 -35.83 -24.39
C GLN A 18 4.48 -35.45 -25.03
N ARG A 19 3.69 -36.41 -25.53
CA ARG A 19 2.32 -36.16 -26.03
C ARG A 19 1.34 -35.74 -24.93
N ARG A 20 1.53 -36.23 -23.70
CA ARG A 20 0.78 -35.78 -22.53
C ARG A 20 1.19 -34.38 -22.08
N LEU A 21 2.48 -34.04 -22.11
CA LEU A 21 3.00 -32.70 -21.78
C LEU A 21 2.60 -31.63 -22.81
N SER A 22 2.54 -31.98 -24.09
CA SER A 22 2.06 -31.08 -25.16
C SER A 22 0.54 -30.85 -25.12
N ARG A 23 -0.24 -31.82 -24.61
CA ARG A 23 -1.67 -31.61 -24.32
C ARG A 23 -1.91 -30.73 -23.09
N LEU A 24 -0.96 -30.64 -22.16
CA LEU A 24 -1.01 -29.75 -20.99
C LEU A 24 -0.62 -28.29 -21.31
N THR A 25 -0.03 -28.03 -22.48
CA THR A 25 0.41 -26.69 -22.91
C THR A 25 -0.54 -26.01 -23.91
N LEU A 26 -1.71 -26.60 -24.18
CA LEU A 26 -2.79 -25.98 -24.96
C LEU A 26 -3.80 -25.29 -24.03
N GLY A 27 -3.30 -24.30 -23.28
CA GLY A 27 -4.11 -23.22 -22.70
C GLY A 27 -3.52 -21.92 -23.21
N SER A 28 -4.15 -21.34 -24.23
CA SER A 28 -3.76 -20.07 -24.83
C SER A 28 -3.60 -19.00 -23.73
N GLU A 29 -2.49 -18.26 -23.74
CA GLU A 29 -2.23 -17.13 -22.83
C GLU A 29 -3.31 -16.03 -22.89
N ASN A 30 -4.21 -16.09 -23.88
CA ASN A 30 -5.36 -15.19 -24.01
C ASN A 30 -6.63 -15.62 -23.25
N ASP A 31 -6.75 -16.88 -22.80
CA ASP A 31 -7.94 -17.35 -22.06
C ASP A 31 -7.83 -17.11 -20.54
N VAL A 32 -6.61 -16.98 -20.00
CA VAL A 32 -6.39 -16.71 -18.56
C VAL A 32 -6.79 -15.28 -18.20
N SER A 33 -6.72 -14.35 -19.15
CA SER A 33 -7.13 -12.95 -18.95
C SER A 33 -8.66 -12.76 -18.92
N LYS A 34 -9.44 -13.70 -19.49
CA LYS A 34 -10.92 -13.63 -19.49
C LYS A 34 -11.57 -14.43 -18.36
N ALA A 35 -10.91 -15.44 -17.81
CA ALA A 35 -11.47 -16.27 -16.73
C ALA A 35 -11.25 -15.68 -15.32
N ALA A 36 -10.43 -14.64 -15.18
CA ALA A 36 -10.15 -13.98 -13.90
C ALA A 36 -11.05 -12.77 -13.59
N GLU A 37 -11.99 -12.44 -14.47
CA GLU A 37 -13.11 -11.56 -14.12
C GLU A 37 -14.21 -12.41 -13.48
N GLY A 38 -14.00 -12.77 -12.21
CA GLY A 38 -15.13 -13.06 -11.32
C GLY A 38 -16.09 -11.86 -11.36
N PRO A 39 -17.41 -12.04 -11.12
CA PRO A 39 -18.38 -10.98 -11.29
C PRO A 39 -17.85 -9.70 -10.64
N GLN A 40 -17.46 -8.72 -11.46
CA GLN A 40 -17.15 -7.39 -10.99
C GLN A 40 -18.47 -6.86 -10.48
N ALA A 41 -18.76 -7.16 -9.21
CA ALA A 41 -19.73 -6.46 -8.43
C ALA A 41 -19.20 -5.04 -8.37
N LYS A 42 -19.60 -4.25 -9.35
CA LYS A 42 -19.69 -2.82 -9.28
C LYS A 42 -20.42 -2.57 -7.97
N LEU A 43 -19.67 -2.27 -6.91
CA LEU A 43 -20.20 -1.91 -5.60
C LEU A 43 -20.83 -0.53 -5.79
N ASP A 44 -21.97 -0.49 -6.47
CA ASP A 44 -22.82 0.69 -6.61
C ASP A 44 -23.47 0.91 -5.22
N MET A 45 -22.69 1.43 -4.27
CA MET A 45 -23.06 1.62 -2.86
C MET A 45 -23.88 2.91 -2.63
N ASN A 46 -24.52 3.45 -3.67
CA ASN A 46 -25.52 4.51 -3.51
C ASN A 46 -26.91 3.94 -3.18
N GLY A 47 -27.09 2.61 -3.19
CA GLY A 47 -28.38 1.94 -2.94
C GLY A 47 -28.70 1.60 -1.49
N ASP A 48 -27.69 1.51 -0.60
CA ASP A 48 -27.85 0.93 0.75
C ASP A 48 -27.56 1.92 1.88
N ALA A 49 -27.75 3.23 1.64
CA ALA A 49 -27.52 4.26 2.65
C ALA A 49 -28.42 4.09 3.90
N ASP A 50 -29.58 3.44 3.76
CA ASP A 50 -30.51 3.20 4.87
C ASP A 50 -30.22 1.92 5.68
N ILE A 51 -29.52 0.94 5.10
CA ILE A 51 -29.22 -0.37 5.74
C ILE A 51 -28.06 -0.25 6.75
N PHE A 52 -27.11 0.66 6.53
CA PHE A 52 -25.93 0.86 7.39
C PHE A 52 -26.02 2.12 8.26
N SER A 53 -27.24 2.47 8.67
CA SER A 53 -27.51 3.68 9.46
C SER A 53 -27.03 3.58 10.91
N HIS A 54 -26.70 2.38 11.41
CA HIS A 54 -26.19 2.21 12.77
C HIS A 54 -24.68 2.50 12.87
N PRO A 55 -24.20 3.23 13.90
CA PRO A 55 -22.77 3.54 14.06
C PRO A 55 -21.85 2.32 14.09
N VAL A 56 -22.35 1.17 14.56
CA VAL A 56 -21.63 -0.10 14.56
C VAL A 56 -21.43 -0.63 13.14
N ASP A 57 -22.42 -0.48 12.27
CA ASP A 57 -22.34 -0.94 10.88
C ASP A 57 -21.30 -0.12 10.11
N HIS A 58 -21.28 1.19 10.33
CA HIS A 58 -20.24 2.06 9.78
C HIS A 58 -18.82 1.70 10.31
N PHE A 59 -18.71 1.32 11.58
CA PHE A 59 -17.45 0.83 12.15
C PHE A 59 -17.02 -0.51 11.53
N ILE A 60 -17.92 -1.48 11.40
CA ILE A 60 -17.64 -2.79 10.79
C ILE A 60 -17.25 -2.62 9.32
N HIS A 61 -17.98 -1.78 8.59
CA HIS A 61 -17.73 -1.52 7.18
C HIS A 61 -16.35 -0.87 6.97
N SER A 62 -16.05 0.20 7.72
CA SER A 62 -14.74 0.87 7.66
C SER A 62 -13.59 -0.01 8.16
N GLY A 63 -13.82 -0.81 9.20
CA GLY A 63 -12.85 -1.76 9.75
C GLY A 63 -12.51 -2.90 8.78
N THR A 64 -13.53 -3.51 8.18
CA THR A 64 -13.35 -4.55 7.15
C THR A 64 -12.62 -3.99 5.94
N SER A 65 -13.00 -2.79 5.48
CA SER A 65 -12.35 -2.11 4.35
C SER A 65 -10.89 -1.79 4.64
N LEU A 66 -10.57 -1.32 5.85
CA LEU A 66 -9.19 -1.11 6.31
C LEU A 66 -8.40 -2.42 6.28
N CYS A 67 -8.86 -3.46 6.99
CA CYS A 67 -8.12 -4.71 7.15
C CYS A 67 -7.89 -5.41 5.81
N PHE A 68 -8.93 -5.50 4.98
CA PHE A 68 -8.82 -6.12 3.67
C PHE A 68 -7.98 -5.26 2.71
N GLY A 69 -8.11 -3.93 2.80
CA GLY A 69 -7.28 -2.98 2.07
C GLY A 69 -5.79 -3.14 2.38
N MET A 70 -5.43 -3.17 3.67
CA MET A 70 -4.06 -3.41 4.13
C MET A 70 -3.53 -4.78 3.71
N LEU A 71 -4.34 -5.84 3.84
CA LEU A 71 -3.94 -7.20 3.46
C LEU A 71 -3.65 -7.30 1.96
N LEU A 72 -4.55 -6.79 1.11
CA LEU A 72 -4.34 -6.76 -0.34
C LEU A 72 -3.11 -5.94 -0.72
N LEU A 73 -2.93 -4.78 -0.08
CA LEU A 73 -1.78 -3.92 -0.30
C LEU A 73 -0.48 -4.63 0.06
N PHE A 74 -0.36 -5.16 1.29
CA PHE A 74 0.86 -5.82 1.73
C PHE A 74 1.21 -7.05 0.90
N ILE A 75 0.22 -7.88 0.55
CA ILE A 75 0.46 -9.02 -0.34
C ILE A 75 0.94 -8.56 -1.71
N SER A 76 0.43 -7.43 -2.22
CA SER A 76 0.89 -6.86 -3.51
C SER A 76 2.32 -6.30 -3.49
N MET A 77 2.87 -6.05 -2.29
CA MET A 77 4.25 -5.56 -2.11
C MET A 77 5.25 -6.70 -1.91
N VAL A 78 4.79 -7.93 -1.69
CA VAL A 78 5.67 -9.08 -1.49
C VAL A 78 6.49 -9.31 -2.76
N PRO A 79 7.83 -9.38 -2.66
CA PRO A 79 8.70 -9.61 -3.81
C PRO A 79 8.31 -10.88 -4.59
N PRO A 80 8.43 -10.89 -5.93
CA PRO A 80 8.01 -12.02 -6.77
C PRO A 80 8.63 -13.36 -6.39
N ALA A 81 9.85 -13.37 -5.82
CA ALA A 81 10.51 -14.56 -5.34
C ALA A 81 9.73 -15.28 -4.22
N LEU A 82 8.95 -14.54 -3.42
CA LEU A 82 8.14 -15.05 -2.31
C LEU A 82 6.67 -15.32 -2.72
N ASN A 83 6.23 -14.80 -3.87
CA ASN A 83 4.84 -14.94 -4.33
C ASN A 83 4.43 -16.39 -4.62
N ARG A 84 5.37 -17.32 -4.85
CA ARG A 84 5.05 -18.75 -5.02
C ARG A 84 4.37 -19.36 -3.80
N ILE A 85 4.71 -18.91 -2.59
CA ILE A 85 4.12 -19.42 -1.33
C ILE A 85 2.69 -18.88 -1.16
N LEU A 86 2.48 -17.60 -1.44
CA LEU A 86 1.15 -16.96 -1.41
C LEU A 86 0.20 -17.52 -2.47
N TYR A 87 0.73 -17.86 -3.65
CA TYR A 87 -0.05 -18.49 -4.72
C TYR A 87 -0.60 -19.86 -4.31
N ILE A 88 0.17 -20.66 -3.56
CA ILE A 88 -0.27 -21.96 -3.04
C ILE A 88 -1.42 -21.80 -2.02
N ILE A 89 -1.44 -20.70 -1.27
CA ILE A 89 -2.49 -20.38 -0.29
C ILE A 89 -3.71 -19.73 -0.98
N GLY A 90 -3.60 -19.34 -2.25
CA GLY A 90 -4.69 -18.79 -3.05
C GLY A 90 -4.88 -17.27 -2.94
N PHE A 91 -3.97 -16.55 -2.28
CA PHE A 91 -4.05 -15.09 -2.19
C PHE A 91 -3.17 -14.44 -3.27
N ARG A 92 -3.81 -13.71 -4.18
CA ARG A 92 -3.15 -12.78 -5.11
C ARG A 92 -3.35 -11.36 -4.58
N GLY A 93 -2.24 -10.63 -4.41
CA GLY A 93 -2.31 -9.22 -4.04
C GLY A 93 -2.87 -8.40 -5.17
N ASP A 94 -3.88 -7.58 -4.88
CA ASP A 94 -4.42 -6.59 -5.80
C ASP A 94 -4.25 -5.21 -5.17
N ARG A 95 -3.17 -4.54 -5.58
CA ARG A 95 -2.79 -3.22 -5.06
C ARG A 95 -3.90 -2.20 -5.31
N SER A 96 -4.42 -2.15 -6.54
CA SER A 96 -5.41 -1.16 -6.95
C SER A 96 -6.67 -1.25 -6.09
N ARG A 97 -7.14 -2.47 -5.84
CA ARG A 97 -8.29 -2.73 -4.99
C ARG A 97 -7.99 -2.45 -3.53
N GLY A 98 -6.81 -2.82 -3.04
CA GLY A 98 -6.37 -2.52 -1.68
C GLY A 98 -6.39 -1.01 -1.40
N LEU A 99 -5.84 -0.22 -2.32
CA LEU A 99 -5.79 1.25 -2.21
C LEU A 99 -7.19 1.88 -2.29
N ARG A 100 -8.08 1.40 -3.18
CA ARG A 100 -9.48 1.87 -3.22
C ARG A 100 -10.20 1.68 -1.90
N LEU A 101 -10.05 0.50 -1.28
CA LEU A 101 -10.66 0.21 0.01
C LEU A 101 -10.10 1.08 1.13
N LEU A 102 -8.78 1.36 1.10
CA LEU A 102 -8.16 2.26 2.06
C LEU A 102 -8.65 3.71 1.87
N TRP A 103 -8.78 4.18 0.64
CA TRP A 103 -9.34 5.50 0.32
C TRP A 103 -10.80 5.65 0.73
N GLN A 104 -11.57 4.57 0.66
CA GLN A 104 -12.93 4.55 1.16
C GLN A 104 -12.96 4.55 2.70
N ALA A 105 -12.15 3.70 3.33
CA ALA A 105 -12.08 3.63 4.79
C ALA A 105 -11.58 4.93 5.42
N SER A 106 -10.68 5.68 4.77
CA SER A 106 -10.14 6.95 5.29
C SER A 106 -11.18 8.08 5.43
N GLN A 107 -12.33 7.94 4.77
CA GLN A 107 -13.44 8.88 4.91
C GLN A 107 -14.18 8.71 6.24
N SER A 108 -14.03 7.57 6.93
CA SER A 108 -14.68 7.36 8.22
C SER A 108 -14.09 8.26 9.31
N HIS A 109 -14.94 8.81 10.18
CA HIS A 109 -14.53 9.65 11.33
C HIS A 109 -14.05 8.84 12.55
N THR A 110 -13.71 7.56 12.33
CA THR A 110 -13.32 6.60 13.36
C THR A 110 -11.80 6.36 13.33
N LEU A 111 -11.29 5.66 14.34
CA LEU A 111 -9.88 5.24 14.37
C LEU A 111 -9.48 4.44 13.11
N THR A 112 -10.39 3.64 12.57
CA THR A 112 -10.16 2.87 11.33
C THR A 112 -9.87 3.79 10.14
N GLY A 113 -10.54 4.94 10.02
CA GLY A 113 -10.28 5.92 8.98
C GLY A 113 -8.95 6.64 9.17
N ALA A 114 -8.60 6.99 10.41
CA ALA A 114 -7.29 7.53 10.75
C ALA A 114 -6.15 6.56 10.39
N ILE A 115 -6.26 5.28 10.76
CA ILE A 115 -5.25 4.27 10.42
C ILE A 115 -5.18 4.05 8.90
N SER A 116 -6.32 4.08 8.21
CA SER A 116 -6.36 3.98 6.76
C SER A 116 -5.62 5.12 6.07
N ALA A 117 -5.84 6.36 6.54
CA ALA A 117 -5.12 7.52 6.03
C ALA A 117 -3.62 7.48 6.31
N LEU A 118 -3.21 7.07 7.52
CA LEU A 118 -1.80 6.83 7.83
C LEU A 118 -1.19 5.76 6.91
N THR A 119 -1.93 4.70 6.62
CA THR A 119 -1.48 3.63 5.70
C THR A 119 -1.28 4.17 4.29
N LEU A 120 -2.22 4.98 3.79
CA LEU A 120 -2.12 5.62 2.48
C LEU A 120 -0.91 6.57 2.41
N LEU A 121 -0.77 7.45 3.40
CA LEU A 121 0.36 8.40 3.47
C LEU A 121 1.69 7.65 3.54
N ALA A 122 1.83 6.64 4.39
CA ALA A 122 3.03 5.83 4.48
C ALA A 122 3.32 5.09 3.17
N PHE A 123 2.31 4.49 2.54
CA PHE A 123 2.48 3.79 1.26
C PHE A 123 2.96 4.72 0.15
N TYR A 124 2.26 5.83 -0.07
CA TYR A 124 2.58 6.74 -1.16
C TYR A 124 3.86 7.54 -0.88
N ASN A 125 4.03 8.11 0.32
CA ASN A 125 5.18 8.96 0.63
C ASN A 125 6.49 8.17 0.81
N SER A 126 6.43 6.91 1.25
CA SER A 126 7.64 6.10 1.43
C SER A 126 7.92 5.19 0.24
N PHE A 127 6.95 4.39 -0.22
CA PHE A 127 7.24 3.37 -1.24
C PHE A 127 7.10 3.90 -2.66
N VAL A 128 5.98 4.56 -2.97
CA VAL A 128 5.72 5.06 -4.33
C VAL A 128 6.71 6.17 -4.68
N ARG A 129 6.90 7.14 -3.77
CA ARG A 129 7.85 8.24 -3.98
C ARG A 129 9.33 7.80 -4.04
N ALA A 130 9.69 6.66 -3.45
CA ALA A 130 11.04 6.10 -3.56
C ALA A 130 11.29 5.37 -4.89
N ALA A 131 10.24 5.13 -5.70
CA ALA A 131 10.42 4.56 -7.02
C ALA A 131 11.03 5.60 -7.98
N ASP A 132 12.10 5.21 -8.67
CA ASP A 132 12.80 6.05 -9.65
C ASP A 132 11.95 6.31 -10.92
N ILE A 133 11.06 5.36 -11.24
CA ILE A 133 10.17 5.43 -12.40
C ILE A 133 8.74 5.41 -11.88
N LEU A 134 8.06 6.54 -12.03
CA LEU A 134 6.64 6.65 -11.79
C LEU A 134 5.89 6.80 -13.11
N PRO A 135 4.74 6.14 -13.30
CA PRO A 135 3.86 6.50 -14.39
C PRO A 135 3.49 7.97 -14.27
N ASP A 136 3.56 8.69 -15.39
CA ASP A 136 3.07 10.07 -15.46
C ASP A 136 1.59 10.08 -15.08
N PRO A 137 1.14 11.08 -14.29
CA PRO A 137 -0.26 11.20 -13.95
C PRO A 137 -1.09 11.27 -15.23
N VAL A 138 -2.05 10.34 -15.37
CA VAL A 138 -2.93 10.35 -16.55
C VAL A 138 -3.92 11.50 -16.36
N ASP A 139 -3.73 12.57 -17.13
CA ASP A 139 -4.59 13.76 -17.11
C ASP A 139 -6.07 13.38 -17.17
N GLY A 140 -6.81 13.74 -16.11
CA GLY A 140 -8.26 13.56 -16.02
C GLY A 140 -8.75 12.31 -15.30
N ASN A 141 -7.87 11.37 -14.89
CA ASN A 141 -8.29 10.25 -14.05
C ASN A 141 -8.13 10.58 -12.56
N VAL A 142 -9.23 10.98 -11.92
CA VAL A 142 -9.30 11.26 -10.46
C VAL A 142 -8.97 10.01 -9.61
N ASP A 143 -9.05 8.82 -10.23
CA ASP A 143 -8.71 7.53 -9.67
C ASP A 143 -7.36 7.00 -10.18
N ASP A 144 -6.40 7.87 -10.50
CA ASP A 144 -5.00 7.45 -10.68
C ASP A 144 -4.43 6.98 -9.33
N ILE A 145 -4.68 5.70 -9.06
CA ILE A 145 -4.30 4.97 -7.87
C ILE A 145 -2.87 4.43 -8.01
N GLU A 146 -2.35 4.34 -9.24
CA GLU A 146 -1.06 3.73 -9.55
C GLU A 146 0.09 4.75 -9.53
N GLY A 147 -0.17 6.01 -9.91
CA GLY A 147 0.75 7.14 -9.75
C GLY A 147 0.85 7.69 -8.32
N TYR A 148 1.51 8.84 -8.15
CA TYR A 148 1.56 9.57 -6.87
C TYR A 148 0.55 10.73 -6.86
N PRO A 149 -0.63 10.58 -6.22
CA PRO A 149 -1.70 11.57 -6.26
C PRO A 149 -1.47 12.69 -5.22
N MET A 150 -0.50 13.58 -5.48
CA MET A 150 -0.04 14.61 -4.54
C MET A 150 -1.18 15.44 -3.95
N SER A 151 -2.02 16.05 -4.79
CA SER A 151 -3.13 16.91 -4.33
C SER A 151 -4.16 16.16 -3.46
N ARG A 152 -4.41 14.88 -3.76
CA ARG A 152 -5.31 14.03 -2.98
C ARG A 152 -4.73 13.71 -1.60
N LEU A 153 -3.43 13.47 -1.53
CA LEU A 153 -2.72 13.19 -0.27
C LEU A 153 -2.64 14.44 0.62
N GLU A 154 -2.38 15.61 0.03
CA GLU A 154 -2.41 16.89 0.74
C GLU A 154 -3.80 17.19 1.30
N SER A 155 -4.85 16.97 0.49
CA SER A 155 -6.25 17.13 0.93
C SER A 155 -6.60 16.17 2.06
N LEU A 156 -6.18 14.90 1.95
CA LEU A 156 -6.38 13.89 2.99
C LEU A 156 -5.68 14.28 4.29
N LEU A 157 -4.44 14.74 4.22
CA LEU A 157 -3.67 15.14 5.39
C LEU A 157 -4.27 16.39 6.05
N ALA A 158 -4.67 17.39 5.27
CA ALA A 158 -5.33 18.60 5.78
C ALA A 158 -6.64 18.24 6.50
N ASP A 159 -7.44 17.36 5.93
CA ASP A 159 -8.65 16.86 6.56
C ASP A 159 -8.36 16.08 7.86
N MET A 160 -7.33 15.23 7.88
CA MET A 160 -6.91 14.53 9.11
C MET A 160 -6.38 15.47 10.19
N ARG A 161 -5.69 16.54 9.82
CA ARG A 161 -5.25 17.61 10.75
C ARG A 161 -6.43 18.34 11.37
N ASN A 162 -7.49 18.56 10.59
CA ASN A 162 -8.73 19.18 11.08
C ASN A 162 -9.52 18.23 11.99
N ARG A 163 -9.62 16.95 11.62
CA ARG A 163 -10.35 15.93 12.39
C ARG A 163 -9.65 15.58 13.71
N PHE A 164 -8.32 15.60 13.76
CA PHE A 164 -7.52 15.20 14.92
C PHE A 164 -6.44 16.23 15.26
N PRO A 165 -6.81 17.47 15.66
CA PRO A 165 -5.89 18.60 15.78
C PRO A 165 -4.83 18.44 16.87
N HIS A 166 -5.03 17.53 17.83
CA HIS A 166 -4.09 17.26 18.92
C HIS A 166 -3.13 16.10 18.63
N SER A 167 -3.36 15.33 17.57
CA SER A 167 -2.52 14.19 17.21
C SER A 167 -1.19 14.65 16.64
N GLN A 168 -0.10 14.25 17.29
CA GLN A 168 1.26 14.56 16.82
C GLN A 168 1.66 13.70 15.60
N LEU A 169 0.96 12.61 15.30
CA LEU A 169 1.22 11.81 14.10
C LEU A 169 0.94 12.61 12.82
N TRP A 170 -0.10 13.46 12.82
CA TRP A 170 -0.40 14.27 11.63
C TRP A 170 0.57 15.43 11.43
N VAL A 171 1.12 15.97 12.51
CA VAL A 171 2.21 16.95 12.43
C VAL A 171 3.47 16.31 11.85
N LEU A 172 3.77 15.08 12.25
CA LEU A 172 4.88 14.29 11.70
C LEU A 172 4.69 14.03 10.19
N GLU A 173 3.52 13.56 9.79
CA GLU A 173 3.23 13.32 8.37
C GLU A 173 3.24 14.62 7.54
N GLU A 174 2.82 15.74 8.11
CA GLU A 174 2.96 17.06 7.47
C GLU A 174 4.43 17.46 7.29
N SER A 175 5.28 17.24 8.30
CA SER A 175 6.73 17.47 8.19
C SER A 175 7.34 16.64 7.05
N ARG A 176 7.05 15.33 7.03
CA ARG A 176 7.52 14.41 5.99
C ARG A 176 7.10 14.82 4.60
N MET A 177 5.85 15.23 4.44
CA MET A 177 5.31 15.67 3.16
C MET A 177 6.01 16.95 2.67
N ARG A 178 6.27 17.91 3.57
CA ARG A 178 7.03 19.13 3.25
C ARG A 178 8.47 18.84 2.90
N GLY A 179 9.16 18.00 3.67
CA GLY A 179 10.52 17.56 3.37
C GLY A 179 10.62 16.89 2.00
N ALA A 180 9.66 16.00 1.69
CA ALA A 180 9.56 15.34 0.39
C ALA A 180 9.25 16.30 -0.77
N ASN A 181 8.58 17.42 -0.51
CA ASN A 181 8.28 18.48 -1.48
C ASN A 181 9.38 19.55 -1.57
N ARG A 182 10.56 19.32 -0.97
CA ARG A 182 11.72 20.24 -0.95
C ARG A 182 11.51 21.51 -0.11
N GLU A 183 10.57 21.47 0.82
CA GLU A 183 10.32 22.53 1.81
C GLU A 183 10.94 22.16 3.17
N VAL A 184 12.21 21.78 3.18
CA VAL A 184 12.87 21.16 4.34
C VAL A 184 13.01 22.13 5.51
N GLU A 185 13.23 23.43 5.25
CA GLU A 185 13.28 24.46 6.28
C GLU A 185 11.95 24.58 7.03
N GLU A 186 10.82 24.54 6.29
CA GLU A 186 9.49 24.60 6.88
C GLU A 186 9.12 23.30 7.59
N ALA A 187 9.55 22.15 7.06
CA ALA A 187 9.44 20.85 7.75
C ALA A 187 10.16 20.89 9.11
N LEU A 188 11.43 21.31 9.13
CA LEU A 188 12.22 21.42 10.34
C LEU A 188 11.59 22.40 11.33
N ARG A 189 11.11 23.55 10.84
CA ARG A 189 10.42 24.56 11.67
C ARG A 189 9.13 24.00 12.29
N LEU A 190 8.35 23.25 11.51
CA LEU A 190 7.11 22.65 11.95
C LEU A 190 7.34 21.61 13.06
N ILE A 191 8.28 20.68 12.84
CA ILE A 191 8.52 19.58 13.78
C ILE A 191 9.23 20.04 15.05
N ARG A 192 10.13 21.02 14.94
CA ARG A 192 10.84 21.60 16.09
C ARG A 192 9.93 22.40 17.01
N ASN A 193 8.99 23.16 16.44
CA ASN A 193 8.06 23.99 17.21
C ASN A 193 6.77 23.25 17.62
N GLY A 194 6.66 21.97 17.24
CA GLY A 194 5.54 21.11 17.60
C GLY A 194 5.44 20.84 19.10
N LYS A 195 4.25 20.42 19.55
CA LYS A 195 4.06 19.97 20.94
C LYS A 195 4.71 18.58 21.10
N LYS A 196 5.38 18.34 22.23
CA LYS A 196 5.88 17.00 22.54
C LYS A 196 4.71 16.01 22.63
N SER A 197 4.89 14.83 22.04
CA SER A 197 3.92 13.75 22.13
C SER A 197 3.98 13.08 23.51
N PRO A 198 2.83 12.77 24.15
CA PRO A 198 2.83 11.98 25.39
C PRO A 198 3.28 10.53 25.14
N LEU A 199 3.21 10.05 23.89
CA LEU A 199 3.62 8.71 23.50
C LEU A 199 5.10 8.72 23.15
N LYS A 200 5.93 8.02 23.94
CA LYS A 200 7.39 7.93 23.73
C LYS A 200 7.77 7.49 22.31
N GLN A 201 7.04 6.53 21.73
CA GLN A 201 7.27 6.04 20.37
C GLN A 201 7.06 7.16 19.34
N VAL A 202 5.95 7.90 19.45
CA VAL A 202 5.66 9.02 18.53
C VAL A 202 6.67 10.16 18.74
N GLN A 203 7.06 10.43 19.98
CA GLN A 203 8.10 11.42 20.27
C GLN A 203 9.45 11.01 19.67
N ALA A 204 9.82 9.74 19.72
CA ALA A 204 11.03 9.23 19.08
C ALA A 204 10.98 9.40 17.55
N LEU A 205 9.83 9.14 16.91
CA LEU A 205 9.66 9.43 15.48
C LEU A 205 9.82 10.93 15.15
N HIS A 206 9.27 11.82 15.99
CA HIS A 206 9.44 13.27 15.82
C HIS A 206 10.91 13.68 15.88
N VAL A 207 11.64 13.16 16.86
CA VAL A 207 13.06 13.47 17.00
C VAL A 207 13.87 12.88 15.85
N PHE A 208 13.56 11.65 15.43
CA PHE A 208 14.18 11.03 14.26
C PHE A 208 14.00 11.89 13.01
N GLU A 209 12.77 12.31 12.72
CA GLU A 209 12.45 13.14 11.56
C GLU A 209 13.17 14.50 11.64
N ARG A 210 13.17 15.15 12.81
CA ARG A 210 13.93 16.39 13.05
C ARG A 210 15.42 16.21 12.74
N SER A 211 16.02 15.10 13.16
CA SER A 211 17.43 14.81 12.86
C SER A 211 17.67 14.67 11.36
N ILE A 212 16.76 14.01 10.65
CA ILE A 212 16.83 13.83 9.19
C ILE A 212 16.68 15.17 8.48
N ASP A 213 15.71 16.00 8.84
CA ASP A 213 15.53 17.35 8.27
C ASP A 213 16.75 18.25 8.54
N ALA A 214 17.31 18.19 9.76
CA ALA A 214 18.55 18.90 10.08
C ALA A 214 19.73 18.43 9.23
N MET A 215 19.83 17.12 8.97
CA MET A 215 20.86 16.54 8.11
C MET A 215 20.73 17.03 6.66
N HIS A 216 19.51 17.05 6.11
CA HIS A 216 19.23 17.56 4.77
C HIS A 216 19.61 19.05 4.62
N LEU A 217 19.50 19.84 5.70
CA LEU A 217 19.92 21.25 5.75
C LEU A 217 21.40 21.44 6.13
N HIS A 218 22.18 20.38 6.22
CA HIS A 218 23.58 20.40 6.64
C HIS A 218 23.81 20.99 8.05
N GLN A 219 22.80 20.97 8.92
CA GLN A 219 22.90 21.37 10.33
C GLN A 219 23.34 20.18 11.18
N TYR A 220 24.59 19.76 11.00
CA TYR A 220 25.11 18.52 11.56
C TYR A 220 25.15 18.48 13.09
N GLU A 221 25.42 19.62 13.73
CA GLU A 221 25.37 19.76 15.19
C GLU A 221 23.95 19.49 15.71
N LEU A 222 22.94 20.13 15.11
CA LEU A 222 21.54 19.94 15.49
C LEU A 222 21.08 18.49 15.24
N CYS A 223 21.52 17.89 14.14
CA CYS A 223 21.27 16.48 13.84
C CYS A 223 21.84 15.56 14.93
N ALA A 224 23.09 15.76 15.34
CA ALA A 224 23.75 14.95 16.36
C ALA A 224 23.08 15.11 17.74
N GLU A 225 22.82 16.35 18.16
CA GLU A 225 22.11 16.65 19.41
C GLU A 225 20.72 16.00 19.44
N SER A 226 19.99 16.04 18.33
CA SER A 226 18.67 15.46 18.21
C SER A 226 18.70 13.94 18.39
N PHE A 227 19.65 13.22 17.78
CA PHE A 227 19.76 11.77 17.97
C PHE A 227 20.11 11.36 19.41
N ILE A 228 20.87 12.18 20.13
CA ILE A 228 21.23 11.92 21.53
C ILE A 228 20.03 12.08 22.45
N GLU A 229 19.07 12.99 22.16
CA GLU A 229 17.86 13.19 22.99
C GLU A 229 16.98 11.92 23.10
N VAL A 230 17.09 10.98 22.16
CA VAL A 230 16.25 9.76 22.11
C VAL A 230 16.80 8.61 22.96
N ASN A 231 18.04 8.72 23.47
CA ASN A 231 18.72 7.69 24.26
C ASN A 231 18.53 7.92 25.77
#